data_AF-A0A7T1I8B0-F1
#
_entry.id   AF-A0A7T1I8B0-F1
#
_cell.length_a   1.000
_cell.length_b   1.000
_cell.length_c   1.000
_cell.angle_alpha   90.00
_cell.angle_beta   90.00
_cell.angle_gamma   90.00
#
_symmetry.space_group_name_H-M   'P 1'
#
loop_
_entity.id
_entity.type
_entity.pdbx_description
1 polymer ?
#
loop_
_entity_poly.entity_id
_entity_poly.type
_entity_poly.pdbx_seq_one_letter_code
_entity_poly.pdbx_strand_id
1 'polypeptide(L)'
;MTQTLPCLHPNPGWTEAPAAIHPAAPLPHQVSDTVGKHCILELYGCDGNKLDDELFLRATITAAARRAGATLLNLITHRFEPQGVTGLALLAESHISIHTWPESGYAAVDVFTCGDHTMPEKACAVLVDELMADTHKLTSFRRETPSCIHSNLREPLHGQPFTAALSR
;
A
#
# COMPACT_ATOMS: atom_id res chain seq x y z
N MET A 1 11.83 3.79 29.27
CA MET A 1 12.08 2.48 28.62
C MET A 1 12.07 2.74 27.13
N THR A 2 13.24 2.74 26.52
CA THR A 2 13.43 3.13 25.12
C THR A 2 13.33 1.86 24.28
N GLN A 3 12.19 1.63 23.62
CA GLN A 3 12.06 0.51 22.69
C GLN A 3 12.86 0.82 21.42
N THR A 4 13.84 -0.02 21.12
CA THR A 4 14.54 -0.02 19.84
C THR A 4 13.76 -0.88 18.85
N LEU A 5 13.50 -0.32 17.67
CA LEU A 5 12.78 -0.89 16.52
C LEU A 5 13.28 -2.24 15.92
N PRO A 6 14.47 -2.82 16.21
CA PRO A 6 14.92 -4.04 15.51
C PRO A 6 14.24 -5.35 15.93
N CYS A 7 13.41 -5.37 16.99
CA CYS A 7 12.96 -6.61 17.62
C CYS A 7 11.86 -7.38 16.86
N LEU A 8 11.33 -6.84 15.74
CA LEU A 8 10.15 -7.38 15.05
C LEU A 8 10.44 -8.06 13.70
N HIS A 9 11.70 -8.17 13.26
CA HIS A 9 12.01 -8.78 11.96
C HIS A 9 12.33 -10.29 12.10
N PRO A 10 11.52 -11.20 11.50
CA PRO A 10 11.68 -12.65 11.65
C PRO A 10 12.71 -13.28 10.69
N ASN A 11 13.62 -12.52 10.07
CA ASN A 11 14.46 -13.05 8.99
C ASN A 11 15.96 -12.73 9.16
N PRO A 12 16.74 -13.59 9.83
CA PRO A 12 18.17 -13.37 10.14
C PRO A 12 19.13 -13.68 8.97
N GLY A 13 18.63 -13.86 7.74
CA GLY A 13 19.38 -14.41 6.61
C GLY A 13 19.94 -13.42 5.58
N TRP A 14 19.87 -12.11 5.82
CA TRP A 14 20.51 -11.12 4.94
C TRP A 14 21.98 -10.96 5.33
N THR A 15 22.84 -11.91 4.92
CA THR A 15 24.28 -11.65 4.90
C THR A 15 24.57 -10.67 3.77
N GLU A 16 24.99 -9.46 4.12
CA GLU A 16 25.41 -8.44 3.17
C GLU A 16 26.57 -8.96 2.31
N ALA A 17 26.30 -9.26 1.05
CA ALA A 17 27.36 -9.25 0.05
C ALA A 17 27.77 -7.77 -0.14
N PRO A 18 29.07 -7.43 -0.17
CA PRO A 18 29.50 -6.06 -0.40
C PRO A 18 29.14 -5.66 -1.84
N ALA A 19 27.98 -5.04 -2.00
CA ALA A 19 27.61 -4.37 -3.24
C ALA A 19 28.49 -3.12 -3.38
N ALA A 20 29.14 -2.95 -4.54
CA ALA A 20 29.82 -1.72 -4.87
C ALA A 20 28.81 -0.57 -4.82
N ILE A 21 28.94 0.32 -3.83
CA ILE A 21 28.08 1.48 -3.65
C ILE A 21 28.50 2.52 -4.69
N HIS A 22 27.79 2.57 -5.81
CA HIS A 22 27.82 3.74 -6.68
C HIS A 22 26.76 4.72 -6.16
N PRO A 23 27.14 5.88 -5.60
CA PRO A 23 26.15 6.86 -5.16
C PRO A 23 25.38 7.36 -6.39
N ALA A 24 24.08 7.10 -6.42
CA ALA A 24 23.21 7.67 -7.43
C ALA A 24 23.20 9.21 -7.28
N ALA A 25 23.56 9.92 -8.34
CA ALA A 25 23.47 11.38 -8.36
C ALA A 25 22.00 11.83 -8.39
N PRO A 26 21.61 12.91 -7.68
CA PRO A 26 20.27 13.47 -7.79
C PRO A 26 19.99 13.89 -9.23
N LEU A 27 18.85 13.47 -9.79
CA LEU A 27 18.42 13.93 -11.10
C LEU A 27 18.06 15.43 -11.04
N PRO A 28 18.36 16.22 -12.09
CA PRO A 28 17.97 17.62 -12.14
C PRO A 28 16.45 17.78 -12.02
N HIS A 29 16.03 18.83 -11.29
CA HIS A 29 14.64 19.19 -10.92
C HIS A 29 13.77 19.58 -12.13
N GLN A 30 13.59 18.71 -13.12
CA GLN A 30 12.57 18.88 -14.15
C GLN A 30 11.59 17.72 -14.11
N VAL A 31 10.59 17.91 -13.25
CA VAL A 31 9.49 16.98 -13.04
C VAL A 31 8.37 17.35 -14.02
N SER A 32 7.88 16.38 -14.80
CA SER A 32 6.95 16.71 -15.91
C SER A 32 5.65 15.93 -15.89
N ASP A 33 5.55 14.74 -15.29
CA ASP A 33 4.31 13.95 -15.35
C ASP A 33 3.97 13.27 -14.01
N THR A 34 2.69 13.37 -13.62
CA THR A 34 2.14 12.68 -12.45
C THR A 34 1.92 11.21 -12.80
N VAL A 35 2.65 10.31 -12.12
CA VAL A 35 2.45 8.85 -12.15
C VAL A 35 1.16 8.46 -11.42
N GLY A 36 0.86 9.15 -10.32
CA GLY A 36 -0.36 8.91 -9.54
C GLY A 36 -0.39 9.73 -8.27
N LYS A 37 -1.37 9.47 -7.41
CA LYS A 37 -1.54 10.15 -6.13
C LYS A 37 -1.39 9.17 -4.98
N HIS A 38 -0.53 9.52 -4.04
CA HIS A 38 -0.24 8.72 -2.85
C HIS A 38 -0.77 9.43 -1.61
N CYS A 39 -1.66 8.77 -0.90
CA CYS A 39 -2.23 9.18 0.37
C CYS A 39 -1.61 8.36 1.49
N ILE A 40 -1.03 9.05 2.48
CA ILE A 40 -0.57 8.49 3.75
C ILE A 40 -1.61 8.86 4.79
N LEU A 41 -2.29 7.85 5.31
CA LEU A 41 -3.41 7.98 6.23
C LEU A 41 -3.05 7.34 7.57
N GLU A 42 -3.08 8.16 8.61
CA GLU A 42 -2.92 7.76 9.99
C GLU A 42 -4.31 7.76 10.65
N LEU A 43 -4.74 6.65 11.22
CA LEU A 43 -6.03 6.50 11.89
C LEU A 43 -5.82 6.29 13.39
N TYR A 44 -6.54 7.03 14.22
CA TYR A 44 -6.43 6.98 15.68
C TYR A 44 -7.80 6.79 16.33
N GLY A 45 -7.84 6.06 17.45
CA GLY A 45 -9.09 5.77 18.16
C GLY A 45 -10.01 4.83 17.38
N CYS A 46 -9.46 3.91 16.61
CA CYS A 46 -10.24 2.89 15.91
C CYS A 46 -10.75 1.81 16.87
N ASP A 47 -11.80 1.09 16.47
CA ASP A 47 -12.27 -0.09 17.20
C ASP A 47 -11.22 -1.22 17.14
N GLY A 48 -10.66 -1.58 18.29
CA GLY A 48 -9.64 -2.63 18.40
C GLY A 48 -10.10 -3.99 17.87
N ASN A 49 -11.39 -4.35 17.98
CA ASN A 49 -11.89 -5.61 17.45
C ASN A 49 -11.87 -5.63 15.92
N LYS A 50 -12.17 -4.49 15.29
CA LYS A 50 -12.10 -4.34 13.82
C LYS A 50 -10.67 -4.34 13.33
N LEU A 51 -9.75 -3.75 14.11
CA LEU A 51 -8.32 -3.77 13.80
C LEU A 51 -7.70 -5.17 13.91
N ASP A 52 -8.26 -6.06 14.72
CA ASP A 52 -7.78 -7.44 14.88
C ASP A 52 -8.53 -8.49 14.05
N ASP A 53 -9.58 -8.08 13.33
CA ASP A 53 -10.38 -8.97 12.47
C ASP A 53 -9.86 -8.96 11.03
N GLU A 54 -9.09 -10.00 10.70
CA GLU A 54 -8.52 -10.18 9.37
C GLU A 54 -9.59 -10.24 8.26
N LEU A 55 -10.71 -10.93 8.48
CA LEU A 55 -11.75 -11.07 7.46
C LEU A 55 -12.46 -9.74 7.22
N PHE A 56 -12.74 -8.99 8.28
CA PHE A 56 -13.28 -7.65 8.19
C PHE A 56 -12.34 -6.71 7.43
N LEU A 57 -11.04 -6.73 7.73
CA LEU A 57 -10.06 -5.91 7.02
C LEU A 57 -9.97 -6.28 5.53
N ARG A 58 -10.03 -7.57 5.19
CA ARG A 58 -10.06 -8.00 3.78
C ARG A 58 -11.25 -7.41 3.03
N ALA A 59 -12.44 -7.44 3.63
CA ALA A 59 -13.64 -6.87 3.04
C ALA A 59 -13.55 -5.34 2.91
N THR A 60 -13.05 -4.69 3.96
CA THR A 60 -12.90 -3.22 4.02
C THR A 60 -11.92 -2.70 2.99
N ILE A 61 -10.73 -3.30 2.86
CA ILE A 61 -9.73 -2.92 1.84
C ILE A 61 -10.30 -3.11 0.43
N THR A 62 -11.04 -4.20 0.20
CA THR A 62 -11.70 -4.46 -1.09
C THR A 62 -12.76 -3.40 -1.42
N ALA A 63 -13.57 -3.00 -0.44
CA ALA A 63 -14.55 -1.94 -0.59
C ALA A 63 -13.88 -0.59 -0.87
N ALA A 64 -12.79 -0.27 -0.15
CA ALA A 64 -12.01 0.94 -0.34
C ALA A 64 -11.43 1.02 -1.76
N ALA A 65 -10.81 -0.06 -2.26
CA ALA A 65 -10.28 -0.14 -3.62
C ALA A 65 -11.38 0.13 -4.67
N ARG A 66 -12.53 -0.54 -4.54
CA ARG A 66 -13.68 -0.32 -5.45
C ARG A 66 -14.18 1.13 -5.39
N ARG A 67 -14.23 1.72 -4.20
CA ARG A 67 -14.73 3.09 -4.00
C ARG A 67 -13.77 4.15 -4.56
N ALA A 68 -12.47 3.87 -4.56
CA ALA A 68 -11.47 4.68 -5.26
C ALA A 68 -11.49 4.50 -6.79
N GLY A 69 -12.30 3.58 -7.33
CA GLY A 69 -12.32 3.26 -8.76
C GLY A 69 -11.10 2.44 -9.21
N ALA A 70 -10.39 1.82 -8.27
CA ALA A 70 -9.23 1.00 -8.57
C ALA A 70 -9.60 -0.47 -8.82
N THR A 71 -8.87 -1.11 -9.73
CA THR A 71 -8.99 -2.55 -10.01
C THR A 71 -8.10 -3.34 -9.05
N LEU A 72 -8.72 -4.13 -8.17
CA LEU A 72 -8.03 -5.05 -7.26
C LEU A 72 -7.60 -6.30 -8.02
N LEU A 73 -6.29 -6.59 -8.04
CA LEU A 73 -5.73 -7.80 -8.64
C LEU A 73 -5.55 -8.92 -7.62
N ASN A 74 -5.03 -8.60 -6.44
CA ASN A 74 -4.80 -9.56 -5.38
C ASN A 74 -4.84 -8.87 -4.00
N LEU A 75 -5.17 -9.62 -2.96
CA LEU A 75 -5.16 -9.15 -1.58
C LEU A 75 -4.57 -10.22 -0.66
N ILE A 76 -3.40 -9.92 -0.12
CA ILE A 76 -2.74 -10.73 0.91
C ILE A 76 -2.91 -10.08 2.27
N THR A 77 -3.11 -10.90 3.29
CA THR A 77 -3.24 -10.47 4.69
C THR A 77 -2.46 -11.42 5.58
N HIS A 78 -2.02 -10.90 6.72
CA HIS A 78 -1.39 -11.67 7.77
C HIS A 78 -1.81 -11.10 9.11
N ARG A 79 -2.51 -11.92 9.91
CA ARG A 79 -2.77 -11.64 11.32
C ARG A 79 -1.57 -12.10 12.16
N PHE A 80 -1.18 -11.27 13.12
CA PHE A 80 -0.09 -11.50 14.05
C PHE A 80 -0.62 -11.93 15.41
N GLU A 81 0.27 -12.56 16.18
CA GLU A 81 0.04 -12.91 17.58
C GLU A 81 0.81 -11.95 18.50
N PRO A 82 0.18 -11.44 19.58
CA PRO A 82 -1.16 -11.81 20.05
C PRO A 82 -2.32 -11.17 19.27
N GLN A 83 -2.07 -10.11 18.50
CA GLN A 83 -3.10 -9.37 17.76
C GLN A 83 -2.48 -8.49 16.66
N GLY A 84 -3.35 -7.94 15.80
CA GLY A 84 -3.01 -7.00 14.73
C GLY A 84 -2.89 -7.69 13.39
N VAL A 85 -3.13 -6.93 12.32
CA VAL A 85 -3.17 -7.41 10.95
C VAL A 85 -2.35 -6.48 10.05
N THR A 86 -1.61 -7.08 9.13
CA THR A 86 -1.09 -6.38 7.95
C THR A 86 -1.86 -6.85 6.72
N GLY A 87 -2.27 -5.91 5.87
CA GLY A 87 -2.91 -6.18 4.59
C GLY A 87 -2.23 -5.43 3.45
N LEU A 88 -2.10 -6.09 2.30
CA LEU A 88 -1.59 -5.50 1.07
C LEU A 88 -2.49 -5.89 -0.11
N ALA A 89 -3.19 -4.90 -0.65
CA ALA A 89 -3.93 -5.00 -1.90
C ALA A 89 -3.04 -4.57 -3.07
N LEU A 90 -2.79 -5.50 -3.98
CA LEU A 90 -2.19 -5.21 -5.28
C LEU A 90 -3.27 -4.67 -6.21
N LEU A 91 -3.08 -3.45 -6.70
CA LEU A 91 -3.93 -2.83 -7.70
C LEU A 91 -3.26 -2.95 -9.08
N ALA A 92 -4.00 -2.73 -10.16
CA ALA A 92 -3.48 -2.85 -11.54
C ALA A 92 -2.15 -2.12 -11.78
N GLU A 93 -1.95 -0.96 -11.15
CA GLU A 93 -0.78 -0.11 -11.35
C GLU A 93 -0.20 0.47 -10.04
N SER A 94 -0.70 0.03 -8.88
CA SER A 94 -0.40 0.64 -7.58
C SER A 94 -0.73 -0.30 -6.41
N HIS A 95 -0.98 0.22 -5.19
CA HIS A 95 -1.31 -0.61 -4.02
C HIS A 95 -2.12 0.13 -2.95
N ILE A 96 -2.73 -0.64 -2.06
CA ILE A 96 -3.16 -0.19 -0.73
C ILE A 96 -2.48 -1.08 0.31
N SER A 97 -1.80 -0.49 1.30
CA SER A 97 -1.31 -1.20 2.49
C SER A 97 -1.99 -0.70 3.75
N ILE A 98 -2.15 -1.61 4.72
CA ILE A 98 -2.61 -1.29 6.06
C ILE A 98 -1.83 -2.10 7.09
N HIS A 99 -1.45 -1.45 8.18
CA HIS A 99 -0.86 -2.05 9.37
C HIS A 99 -1.64 -1.58 10.58
N THR A 100 -2.06 -2.50 11.45
CA THR A 100 -2.92 -2.17 12.59
C THR A 100 -2.25 -2.52 13.92
N TRP A 101 -2.51 -1.70 14.94
CA TRP A 101 -2.14 -1.91 16.34
C TRP A 101 -3.40 -1.81 17.22
N PRO A 102 -4.16 -2.91 17.38
CA PRO A 102 -5.42 -2.92 18.13
C PRO A 102 -5.31 -2.37 19.56
N GLU A 103 -4.20 -2.62 20.25
CA GLU A 103 -3.91 -2.16 21.62
C GLU A 103 -3.84 -0.63 21.74
N SER A 104 -3.54 0.03 20.63
CA SER A 104 -3.41 1.49 20.56
C SER A 104 -4.58 2.13 19.81
N GLY A 105 -5.54 1.35 19.30
CA GLY A 105 -6.60 1.85 18.42
C GLY A 105 -6.05 2.54 17.17
N TYR A 106 -4.90 2.08 16.67
CA TYR A 106 -4.14 2.77 15.62
C TYR A 106 -4.03 1.93 14.34
N ALA A 107 -4.13 2.59 13.19
CA ALA A 107 -3.78 1.99 11.91
C ALA A 107 -3.01 2.97 11.02
N ALA A 108 -1.95 2.46 10.39
CA ALA A 108 -1.20 3.14 9.35
C ALA A 108 -1.63 2.60 7.99
N VAL A 109 -2.00 3.48 7.07
CA VAL A 109 -2.52 3.10 5.76
C VAL A 109 -1.83 3.91 4.67
N ASP A 110 -1.38 3.22 3.63
CA ASP A 110 -0.96 3.82 2.37
C ASP A 110 -2.01 3.52 1.29
N VAL A 111 -2.52 4.56 0.62
CA VAL A 111 -3.39 4.43 -0.54
C VAL A 111 -2.71 5.09 -1.72
N PHE A 112 -2.12 4.29 -2.59
CA PHE A 112 -1.52 4.77 -3.83
C PHE A 112 -2.39 4.34 -5.00
N THR A 113 -2.82 5.30 -5.83
CA THR A 113 -3.52 5.00 -7.10
C THR A 113 -2.91 5.75 -8.26
N CYS A 114 -2.97 5.13 -9.44
CA CYS A 114 -2.51 5.67 -10.71
C CYS A 114 -3.70 5.97 -11.62
N GLY A 115 -3.55 6.96 -12.51
CA GLY A 115 -4.58 7.37 -13.46
C GLY A 115 -5.62 8.37 -12.90
N ASP A 116 -6.01 9.31 -13.76
CA ASP A 116 -6.90 10.45 -13.41
C ASP A 116 -8.34 10.04 -13.04
N HIS A 117 -8.73 8.80 -13.37
CA HIS A 117 -10.05 8.26 -13.05
C HIS A 117 -10.15 7.74 -11.61
N THR A 118 -9.02 7.56 -10.92
CA THR A 118 -8.99 7.04 -9.55
C THR A 118 -9.04 8.16 -8.51
N MET A 119 -9.62 7.87 -7.35
CA MET A 119 -9.81 8.82 -6.26
C MET A 119 -9.35 8.18 -4.94
N PRO A 120 -8.05 8.23 -4.60
CA PRO A 120 -7.51 7.56 -3.41
C PRO A 120 -8.12 8.07 -2.11
N GLU A 121 -8.52 9.35 -2.04
CA GLU A 121 -9.18 9.92 -0.87
C GLU A 121 -10.52 9.27 -0.58
N LYS A 122 -11.21 8.74 -1.60
CA LYS A 122 -12.44 7.99 -1.39
C LYS A 122 -12.19 6.62 -0.75
N ALA A 123 -11.05 5.98 -1.03
CA ALA A 123 -10.62 4.80 -0.29
C ALA A 123 -10.27 5.16 1.16
N CYS A 124 -9.55 6.27 1.38
CA CYS A 124 -9.26 6.77 2.72
C CYS A 124 -10.54 7.01 3.53
N ALA A 125 -11.56 7.65 2.95
CA ALA A 125 -12.83 7.89 3.62
C ALA A 125 -13.52 6.60 4.06
N VAL A 126 -13.56 5.58 3.19
CA VAL A 126 -14.10 4.26 3.54
C VAL A 126 -13.34 3.65 4.73
N LEU A 127 -12.01 3.75 4.73
CA LEU A 127 -11.20 3.19 5.81
C LEU A 127 -11.41 3.93 7.14
N VAL A 128 -11.54 5.26 7.12
CA VAL A 128 -11.88 6.06 8.30
C VAL A 128 -13.22 5.63 8.88
N ASP A 129 -14.25 5.52 8.04
CA ASP A 129 -15.62 5.22 8.47
C ASP A 129 -15.74 3.76 8.98
N GLU A 130 -15.23 2.80 8.23
CA GLU A 130 -15.38 1.37 8.53
C GLU A 130 -14.59 0.95 9.77
N LEU A 131 -13.39 1.52 9.98
CA LEU A 131 -12.55 1.27 11.16
C LEU A 131 -12.98 2.08 12.38
N MET A 132 -13.99 2.94 12.24
CA MET A 132 -14.52 3.79 13.31
C MET A 132 -13.42 4.64 13.97
N ALA A 133 -12.57 5.27 13.15
CA ALA A 133 -11.53 6.13 13.67
C ALA A 133 -12.11 7.41 14.27
N ASP A 134 -11.83 7.69 15.54
CA ASP A 134 -12.20 8.95 16.20
C ASP A 134 -11.55 10.17 15.52
N THR A 135 -10.29 10.02 15.09
CA THR A 135 -9.55 11.07 14.40
C THR A 135 -8.55 10.49 13.42
N HIS A 136 -8.16 11.26 12.40
CA HIS A 136 -7.21 10.83 11.40
C HIS A 136 -6.33 11.99 10.90
N LYS A 137 -5.16 11.64 10.39
CA LYS A 137 -4.28 12.56 9.65
C LYS A 137 -4.09 12.02 8.24
N LEU A 138 -4.42 12.83 7.25
CA LEU A 138 -4.22 12.50 5.84
C LEU A 138 -3.17 13.44 5.23
N THR A 139 -2.07 12.87 4.73
CA THR A 139 -1.09 13.57 3.90
C THR A 139 -1.20 13.03 2.48
N SER A 140 -1.23 13.91 1.48
CA SER A 140 -1.28 13.46 0.08
C SER A 140 -0.22 14.16 -0.76
N PHE A 141 0.41 13.41 -1.65
CA PHE A 141 1.38 13.93 -2.61
C PHE A 141 1.28 13.22 -3.94
N ARG A 142 1.73 13.90 -4.99
CA ARG A 142 1.84 13.33 -6.33
C ARG A 142 3.11 12.50 -6.41
N ARG A 143 2.99 11.31 -7.00
CA ARG A 143 4.14 10.51 -7.43
C ARG A 143 4.45 10.99 -8.84
N GLU A 144 5.69 11.38 -9.08
CA GLU A 144 6.07 12.03 -10.32
C GLU A 144 7.35 11.38 -10.85
N THR A 145 7.53 11.42 -12.17
CA THR A 145 8.77 10.99 -12.82
C THR A 145 9.49 12.17 -13.47
N PRO A 146 10.84 12.15 -13.47
CA PRO A 146 11.62 13.09 -14.26
C PRO A 146 11.23 13.03 -15.73
N SER A 147 11.17 14.20 -16.38
CA SER A 147 10.82 14.33 -17.80
C SER A 147 11.72 13.50 -18.72
N CYS A 148 12.98 13.28 -18.32
CA CYS A 148 13.97 12.55 -19.11
C CYS A 148 13.73 11.03 -19.24
N ILE A 149 12.80 10.44 -18.46
CA ILE A 149 12.51 8.99 -18.46
C ILE A 149 11.20 8.68 -19.22
N HIS A 150 10.51 9.70 -19.75
CA HIS A 150 9.17 9.59 -20.34
C HIS A 150 9.06 8.69 -21.59
N SER A 151 10.17 8.36 -22.27
CA SER A 151 10.13 7.77 -23.62
C SER A 151 9.89 6.25 -23.70
N ASN A 152 9.74 5.53 -22.59
CA ASN A 152 9.43 4.09 -22.62
C ASN A 152 7.94 3.84 -22.34
N LEU A 153 7.10 3.98 -23.37
CA LEU A 153 5.74 3.44 -23.35
C LEU A 153 5.83 1.94 -23.04
N ARG A 154 5.16 1.47 -21.98
CA ARG A 154 4.93 0.04 -21.78
C ARG A 154 4.03 -0.44 -22.91
N GLU A 155 4.59 -1.17 -23.88
CA GLU A 155 3.75 -1.86 -24.86
C GLU A 155 2.90 -2.91 -24.12
N PRO A 156 1.57 -2.93 -24.30
CA PRO A 156 0.77 -4.03 -23.83
C PRO A 156 1.23 -5.29 -24.54
N LEU A 157 1.50 -6.36 -23.78
CA LEU A 157 1.83 -7.68 -24.33
C LEU A 157 0.70 -8.11 -25.29
N HIS A 158 0.93 -7.94 -26.59
CA HIS A 158 0.03 -8.47 -27.61
C HIS A 158 0.12 -10.01 -27.59
N GLY A 159 -0.99 -10.66 -27.20
CA GLY A 159 -1.35 -11.99 -27.68
C GLY A 159 -0.42 -13.16 -27.33
N GLN A 160 -0.07 -13.34 -26.06
CA GLN A 160 0.38 -14.66 -25.57
C GLN A 160 -0.84 -15.39 -24.98
N PRO A 161 -1.29 -16.54 -25.54
CA PRO A 161 -2.42 -17.28 -25.00
C PRO A 161 -2.08 -17.77 -23.58
N PHE A 162 -3.01 -17.54 -22.65
CA PHE A 162 -2.93 -18.02 -21.27
C PHE A 162 -3.02 -19.56 -21.28
N THR A 163 -1.89 -20.26 -21.27
CA THR A 163 -1.88 -21.70 -20.99
C THR A 163 -2.08 -21.89 -19.49
N ALA A 164 -3.34 -22.09 -19.10
CA ALA A 164 -3.66 -22.62 -17.79
C ALA A 164 -3.06 -24.02 -17.67
N ALA A 165 -1.94 -24.15 -16.97
CA ALA A 165 -1.42 -25.44 -16.55
C ALA A 165 -2.36 -25.98 -15.44
N LEU A 166 -3.38 -26.70 -15.86
CA LEU A 166 -4.09 -27.66 -15.00
C LEU A 166 -3.11 -28.81 -14.70
N SER A 167 -2.59 -28.82 -13.47
CA SER A 167 -1.87 -29.96 -12.92
C SER A 167 -2.51 -30.34 -11.58
N ARG A 168 -3.09 -31.54 -11.63
CA ARG A 168 -3.81 -32.36 -10.65
C ARG A 168 -3.47 -32.21 -9.18
#